data_AF-A0A946SFA0-F1
#
_entry.id   AF-A0A946SFA0-F1
#
_cell.length_a   1.000
_cell.length_b   1.000
_cell.length_c   1.000
_cell.angle_alpha   90.00
_cell.angle_beta   90.00
_cell.angle_gamma   90.00
#
_symmetry.space_group_name_H-M   'P 1'
#
loop_
_entity.id
_entity.type
_entity.pdbx_description
1 polymer ?
#
loop_
_entity_poly.entity_id
_entity_poly.type
_entity_poly.pdbx_seq_one_letter_code
_entity_poly.pdbx_strand_id
1 'polypeptide(L)'
;MSRGNHPATFPLMLPIQCIKFSGIKKGSVVYDPFVGTGTTVLAATISEMKGIGTDIDKNYIEFSKKRLLTEAKNIQKELDIF
;
A
#
# COMPACT_ATOMS: atom_id res chain seq x y z
N MET A 1 15.16 -7.55 -6.03
CA MET A 1 15.49 -6.14 -5.73
C MET A 1 15.35 -5.97 -4.23
N SER A 2 16.43 -5.55 -3.54
CA SER A 2 16.44 -5.42 -2.08
C SER A 2 15.36 -4.45 -1.64
N ARG A 3 14.49 -4.88 -0.72
CA ARG A 3 13.66 -3.95 0.06
C ARG A 3 14.66 -3.03 0.76
N GLY A 4 14.78 -1.78 0.31
CA GLY A 4 15.76 -0.84 0.84
C GLY A 4 15.74 -0.89 2.36
N ASN A 5 16.92 -0.91 2.99
CA ASN A 5 17.19 -1.07 4.43
C ASN A 5 16.11 -0.51 5.37
N HIS A 6 14.99 -1.24 5.50
CA HIS A 6 13.89 -0.86 6.37
C HIS A 6 13.54 -2.10 7.18
N PRO A 7 14.02 -2.17 8.43
CA PRO A 7 14.02 -3.40 9.23
C PRO A 7 12.63 -3.90 9.66
N ALA A 8 11.55 -3.17 9.34
CA ALA A 8 10.21 -3.40 9.89
C ALA A 8 9.08 -3.33 8.85
N THR A 9 9.28 -3.84 7.63
CA THR A 9 8.15 -3.98 6.68
C THR A 9 7.30 -5.21 7.02
N PHE A 10 5.99 -5.05 7.23
CA PHE A 10 5.08 -6.19 7.34
C PHE A 10 4.71 -6.79 5.96
N PRO A 11 4.28 -8.06 5.89
CA PRO A 11 3.83 -8.69 4.64
C PRO A 11 2.59 -7.99 4.07
N LEU A 12 2.53 -7.83 2.74
CA LEU A 12 1.39 -7.18 2.06
C LEU A 12 0.04 -7.83 2.35
N MET A 13 0.01 -9.14 2.59
CA MET A 13 -1.23 -9.85 2.88
C MET A 13 -1.87 -9.44 4.22
N LEU A 14 -1.06 -9.00 5.19
CA LEU A 14 -1.56 -8.60 6.51
C LEU A 14 -2.57 -7.44 6.43
N PRO A 15 -2.23 -6.26 5.87
CA PRO A 15 -3.19 -5.16 5.72
C PRO A 15 -4.36 -5.51 4.79
N ILE A 16 -4.17 -6.35 3.77
CA ILE A 16 -5.27 -6.81 2.89
C ILE A 16 -6.31 -7.56 3.72
N GLN A 17 -5.88 -8.47 4.61
CA GLN A 17 -6.79 -9.18 5.51
C GLN A 17 -7.46 -8.22 6.50
N CYS A 18 -6.72 -7.28 7.10
CA CYS A 18 -7.30 -6.28 8.00
C CYS A 18 -8.40 -5.45 7.29
N ILE A 19 -8.12 -4.99 6.07
CA ILE A 19 -9.08 -4.25 5.25
C ILE A 19 -10.31 -5.12 4.95
N LYS A 20 -10.11 -6.37 4.51
CA LYS A 20 -11.20 -7.31 4.21
C LYS A 20 -12.09 -7.55 5.44
N PHE A 21 -11.48 -7.80 6.60
CA PHE A 21 -12.22 -8.09 7.83
C PHE A 21 -12.86 -6.86 8.48
N SER A 22 -12.45 -5.65 8.10
CA SER A 22 -13.09 -4.43 8.58
C SER A 22 -14.56 -4.31 8.19
N GLY A 23 -14.99 -5.00 7.12
CA GLY A 23 -16.35 -4.90 6.59
C GLY A 23 -16.69 -3.53 5.99
N ILE A 24 -15.70 -2.64 5.84
CA ILE A 24 -15.89 -1.30 5.31
C ILE A 24 -16.13 -1.37 3.79
N LYS A 25 -17.04 -0.53 3.31
CA LYS A 25 -17.39 -0.46 1.90
C LYS A 25 -16.18 -0.07 1.04
N LYS A 26 -16.04 -0.73 -0.11
CA LYS A 26 -15.11 -0.34 -1.18
C LYS A 26 -15.23 1.15 -1.53
N GLY A 27 -14.13 1.76 -1.95
CA GLY A 27 -14.02 3.19 -2.23
C GLY A 27 -13.85 4.07 -1.00
N SER A 28 -13.96 3.53 0.22
CA SER A 28 -13.64 4.26 1.46
C SER A 28 -12.12 4.46 1.60
N VAL A 29 -11.72 5.21 2.63
CA VAL A 29 -10.32 5.59 2.86
C VAL A 29 -9.67 4.70 3.92
N VAL A 30 -8.47 4.19 3.60
CA VAL A 30 -7.54 3.58 4.56
C VAL A 30 -6.45 4.61 4.83
N TYR A 31 -6.26 4.98 6.09
CA TYR A 31 -5.25 5.93 6.52
C TYR A 31 -4.17 5.25 7.34
N ASP A 32 -2.91 5.46 6.98
CA ASP A 32 -1.74 4.98 7.71
C ASP A 32 -0.85 6.17 8.15
N PRO A 33 -0.83 6.52 9.45
CA PRO A 33 -0.02 7.63 9.94
C PRO A 33 1.49 7.35 9.98
N PHE A 34 1.93 6.11 9.73
CA PHE A 34 3.32 5.67 9.74
C PHE A 34 3.63 4.82 8.50
N VAL A 35 3.37 5.39 7.33
CA VAL A 35 3.25 4.63 6.08
C VAL A 35 4.55 3.93 5.64
N GLY A 36 5.72 4.44 6.03
CA GLY A 36 7.02 3.89 5.70
C GLY A 36 7.14 3.55 4.22
N THR A 37 7.35 2.26 3.92
CA THR A 37 7.48 1.76 2.54
C THR A 37 6.20 1.76 1.68
N GLY A 38 5.05 2.19 2.18
CA GLY A 38 3.82 2.28 1.38
C GLY A 38 2.95 1.02 1.37
N THR A 39 3.24 0.00 2.17
CA THR A 39 2.54 -1.30 2.11
C THR A 39 1.04 -1.20 2.39
N THR A 40 0.61 -0.38 3.35
CA THR A 40 -0.83 -0.17 3.64
C THR A 40 -1.56 0.51 2.49
N VAL A 41 -0.93 1.53 1.88
CA VAL A 41 -1.53 2.26 0.75
C VAL A 41 -1.67 1.32 -0.46
N LEU A 42 -0.67 0.48 -0.72
CA LEU A 42 -0.75 -0.52 -1.78
C LEU A 42 -1.88 -1.54 -1.52
N ALA A 43 -1.98 -2.03 -0.28
CA ALA A 43 -3.05 -2.95 0.12
C ALA A 43 -4.44 -2.32 -0.04
N ALA A 44 -4.59 -1.04 0.29
CA ALA A 44 -5.82 -0.29 0.07
C ALA A 44 -6.19 -0.23 -1.41
N THR A 45 -5.22 0.08 -2.29
CA THR A 45 -5.45 0.07 -3.75
C THR A 45 -5.89 -1.30 -4.26
N ILE A 46 -5.21 -2.38 -3.85
CA ILE A 46 -5.59 -3.76 -4.21
C ILE A 46 -7.00 -4.10 -3.73
N SER A 47 -7.41 -3.58 -2.57
CA SER A 47 -8.73 -3.81 -1.99
C SER A 47 -9.82 -2.88 -2.53
N GLU A 48 -9.57 -2.17 -3.64
CA GLU A 48 -10.48 -1.20 -4.26
C GLU A 48 -10.88 -0.06 -3.30
N MET A 49 -9.93 0.39 -2.49
CA MET A 49 -10.07 1.50 -1.55
C MET A 49 -9.05 2.61 -1.84
N LYS A 50 -9.29 3.80 -1.28
CA LYS A 50 -8.36 4.92 -1.35
C LYS A 50 -7.36 4.81 -0.21
N GLY A 51 -6.06 4.74 -0.51
CA GLY A 51 -5.01 4.78 0.51
C GLY A 51 -4.46 6.18 0.71
N ILE A 52 -4.33 6.62 1.97
CA ILE A 52 -3.62 7.84 2.35
C ILE A 52 -2.59 7.46 3.40
N GLY A 53 -1.35 7.95 3.25
CA GLY A 53 -0.29 7.67 4.20
C GLY A 53 0.56 8.89 4.51
N THR A 54 0.95 9.03 5.77
CA THR A 54 1.93 10.03 6.20
C THR A 54 3.13 9.35 6.83
N ASP A 55 4.29 9.99 6.73
CA ASP A 55 5.50 9.63 7.43
C ASP A 55 6.26 10.92 7.73
N ILE A 56 6.99 10.94 8.85
CA ILE A 56 7.85 12.06 9.20
C ILE A 56 9.13 12.06 8.35
N ASP A 57 9.57 10.88 7.91
CA ASP A 57 10.75 10.72 7.07
C ASP A 57 10.38 10.93 5.60
N LYS A 58 10.89 12.02 5.03
CA LYS A 58 10.71 12.34 3.61
C LYS A 58 11.27 11.26 2.68
N ASN A 59 12.31 10.54 3.08
CA ASN A 59 12.88 9.45 2.28
C ASN A 59 11.89 8.30 2.12
N TYR A 60 11.13 7.97 3.17
CA TYR A 60 10.06 6.98 3.08
C TYR A 60 8.88 7.47 2.22
N ILE A 61 8.55 8.76 2.29
CA ILE A 61 7.55 9.34 1.39
C ILE A 61 8.00 9.23 -0.08
N GLU A 62 9.26 9.53 -0.40
CA GLU A 62 9.76 9.40 -1.78
C GLU A 62 9.82 7.94 -2.24
N PHE A 63 10.30 7.05 -1.38
CA PHE A 63 10.37 5.62 -1.66
C PHE A 63 8.97 5.04 -1.91
N SER A 64 8.02 5.30 -1.02
CA SER A 64 6.64 4.80 -1.13
C SER A 64 5.97 5.30 -2.41
N LYS A 65 6.13 6.58 -2.77
CA LYS A 65 5.62 7.13 -4.04
C LYS A 65 6.17 6.38 -5.26
N LYS A 66 7.50 6.18 -5.33
CA LYS A 66 8.14 5.45 -6.43
C LYS A 66 7.62 4.01 -6.51
N ARG A 67 7.58 3.30 -5.37
CA ARG A 67 7.08 1.93 -5.29
C ARG A 67 5.63 1.82 -5.74
N LEU A 68 4.75 2.69 -5.25
CA LEU A 68 3.31 2.68 -5.58
C LEU A 68 3.09 2.91 -7.08
N LEU A 69 3.83 3.83 -7.71
CA LEU A 69 3.72 4.09 -9.15
C LEU A 69 4.16 2.89 -10.01
N THR A 70 5.07 2.07 -9.51
CA THR A 70 5.54 0.86 -10.22
C THR A 70 4.61 -0.34 -9.95
N GLU A 71 4.35 -0.66 -8.68
CA GLU A 71 3.60 -1.86 -8.31
C GLU A 71 2.10 -1.72 -8.60
N ALA A 72 1.48 -0.56 -8.40
CA ALA A 72 0.06 -0.38 -8.72
C ALA A 72 -0.23 -0.52 -10.22
N LYS A 73 0.69 -0.08 -11.09
CA LYS A 73 0.57 -0.27 -12.54
C LYS A 73 0.65 -1.73 -12.95
N ASN A 74 1.53 -2.51 -12.30
CA ASN A 74 1.70 -3.92 -12.60
C ASN A 74 0.47 -4.73 -12.15
N ILE A 75 -0.08 -4.43 -10.97
CA ILE A 75 -1.27 -5.11 -10.44
C ILE A 75 -2.51 -4.78 -11.27
N GLN A 76 -2.69 -3.52 -11.68
CA GLN A 76 -3.82 -3.15 -12.57
C GLN A 76 -3.74 -3.93 -13.89
N LYS A 77 -2.55 -4.04 -14.48
CA LYS A 77 -2.33 -4.84 -15.69
C LYS A 77 -2.66 -6.31 -15.49
N GLU A 78 -2.28 -6.92 -14.36
CA GLU A 78 -2.62 -8.33 -14.08
C GLU A 78 -4.12 -8.55 -13.90
N LEU A 79 -4.83 -7.58 -13.31
CA LEU A 79 -6.29 -7.63 -13.17
C LEU A 79 -7.03 -7.40 -14.49
N ASP A 80 -6.49 -6.57 -15.40
CA ASP A 80 -7.07 -6.29 -16.72
C ASP A 80 -6.84 -7.43 -17.74
N ILE A 81 -6.05 -8.45 -17.40
CA ILE A 81 -5.79 -9.64 -18.23
C ILE A 81 -6.87 -10.73 -18.02
N PHE A 82 -7.75 -10.57 -17.03
CA PHE A 82 -8.92 -11.42 -16.77
C PHE A 82 -10.23 -10.65 -17.02
#